data_AF-A0AA43ZDR0-F1
#
_entry.id   AF-A0AA43ZDR0-F1
#
_cell.length_a   1.000
_cell.length_b   1.000
_cell.length_c   1.000
_cell.angle_alpha   90.00
_cell.angle_beta   90.00
_cell.angle_gamma   90.00
#
_symmetry.space_group_name_H-M   'P 1'
#
loop_
_entity.id
_entity.type
_entity.pdbx_description
1 polymer ?
#
loop_
_entity_poly.entity_id
_entity_poly.type
_entity_poly.pdbx_seq_one_letter_code
_entity_poly.pdbx_strand_id
1 'polypeptide(L)'
;MTDESSMGLKWRFRKDGTRVAYWVCSGRKLHENFKPRTARLWSGNAPSVDDLESIRSQCQRLQADMHELAMSPRRNRRTENRSGSIYFIQSRRMVKIGFTAGKADQRLRKLQIGSGEPLLLLGSVEGDQIVEKQLHWRFKNHHSHGEWFFIAGSLRTYINKLFGKSGAVEQAQNNF
;
A
#
# COMPACT_ATOMS: atom_id res chain seq x y z
N MET A 1 -8.66 -18.59 -8.08
CA MET A 1 -7.29 -18.66 -8.62
C MET A 1 -6.41 -17.73 -7.79
N THR A 2 -5.46 -18.27 -7.06
CA THR A 2 -4.77 -17.61 -5.94
C THR A 2 -3.87 -16.46 -6.38
N ASP A 3 -3.96 -15.36 -5.63
CA ASP A 3 -3.33 -14.05 -5.76
C ASP A 3 -1.80 -14.05 -5.54
N GLU A 4 -1.11 -15.17 -5.78
CA GLU A 4 0.34 -15.28 -5.61
C GLU A 4 1.10 -14.82 -6.86
N SER A 5 0.54 -15.06 -8.05
CA SER A 5 1.18 -14.68 -9.30
C SER A 5 1.14 -13.17 -9.57
N SER A 6 0.28 -12.41 -8.88
CA SER A 6 0.17 -10.95 -8.96
C SER A 6 1.28 -10.23 -8.18
N MET A 7 1.93 -10.94 -7.24
CA MET A 7 3.00 -10.43 -6.36
C MET A 7 4.40 -10.85 -6.82
N GLY A 8 4.55 -11.32 -8.06
CA GLY A 8 5.83 -11.76 -8.60
C GLY A 8 6.35 -13.08 -8.02
N LEU A 9 5.58 -13.79 -7.19
CA LEU A 9 6.01 -15.06 -6.60
C LEU A 9 6.05 -16.17 -7.65
N LYS A 10 7.17 -16.90 -7.69
CA LYS A 10 7.40 -18.07 -8.53
C LYS A 10 8.06 -19.18 -7.73
N TRP A 11 7.44 -20.35 -7.74
CA TRP A 11 8.00 -21.56 -7.14
C TRP A 11 8.79 -22.36 -8.17
N ARG A 12 9.94 -22.91 -7.76
CA ARG A 12 10.75 -23.85 -8.54
C ARG A 12 11.00 -25.12 -7.73
N PHE A 13 10.92 -26.26 -8.41
CA PHE A 13 11.15 -27.58 -7.83
C PHE A 13 12.48 -28.12 -8.33
N ARG A 14 13.28 -28.66 -7.41
CA ARG A 14 14.53 -29.36 -7.73
C ARG A 14 14.29 -30.87 -7.75
N LYS A 15 15.20 -31.59 -8.43
CA LYS A 15 15.17 -33.06 -8.53
C LYS A 15 15.34 -33.76 -7.18
N ASP A 16 15.94 -33.08 -6.20
CA ASP A 16 16.16 -33.55 -4.82
C ASP A 16 14.94 -33.37 -3.90
N GLY A 17 13.81 -32.88 -4.42
CA GLY A 17 12.60 -32.59 -3.64
C GLY A 17 12.55 -31.19 -3.00
N THR A 18 13.64 -30.43 -3.06
CA THR A 18 13.70 -29.06 -2.55
C THR A 18 12.84 -28.13 -3.40
N ARG A 19 12.04 -27.30 -2.73
CA ARG A 19 11.30 -26.19 -3.32
C ARG A 19 12.04 -24.88 -3.05
N VAL A 20 12.01 -23.97 -4.01
CA VAL A 20 12.61 -22.63 -3.89
C VAL A 20 11.60 -21.59 -4.31
N ALA A 21 11.37 -20.60 -3.44
CA ALA A 21 10.54 -19.43 -3.72
C ALA A 21 11.40 -18.30 -4.29
N TYR A 22 10.96 -17.73 -5.40
CA TYR A 22 11.55 -16.55 -6.01
C TYR A 22 10.51 -15.46 -6.16
N TRP A 23 10.92 -14.22 -5.93
CA TRP A 23 10.23 -13.06 -6.47
C TRP A 23 10.83 -12.71 -7.83
N VAL A 24 10.00 -12.45 -8.83
CA VAL A 24 10.40 -12.04 -10.18
C VAL A 24 9.68 -10.74 -10.54
N CYS A 25 10.47 -9.74 -10.93
CA CYS A 25 9.98 -8.46 -11.43
C CYS A 25 9.16 -8.67 -12.70
N SER A 26 7.83 -8.58 -12.63
CA SER A 26 6.93 -8.72 -13.76
C SER A 26 6.30 -7.38 -14.16
N GLY A 27 6.74 -6.78 -15.26
CA GLY A 27 6.15 -5.56 -15.84
C GLY A 27 6.99 -5.01 -16.99
N ARG A 28 6.44 -5.00 -18.22
CA ARG A 28 7.21 -4.75 -19.47
C ARG A 28 7.72 -3.32 -19.68
N LYS A 29 7.33 -2.32 -18.87
CA LYS A 29 7.66 -0.90 -19.15
C LYS A 29 8.11 -0.04 -17.95
N LEU A 30 7.93 -0.49 -16.71
CA LEU A 30 8.08 0.37 -15.54
C LEU A 30 9.37 0.16 -14.73
N HIS A 31 10.21 -0.83 -15.08
CA HIS A 31 11.20 -1.36 -14.13
C HIS A 31 12.62 -1.44 -14.67
N GLU A 32 12.94 -0.77 -15.77
CA GLU A 32 14.26 -0.81 -16.43
C GLU A 32 15.42 -0.70 -15.43
N ASN A 33 15.29 0.22 -14.47
CA ASN A 33 16.30 0.55 -13.47
C ASN A 33 16.12 -0.18 -12.13
N PHE A 34 15.06 -0.97 -11.94
CA PHE A 34 14.85 -1.68 -10.68
C PHE A 34 15.75 -2.91 -10.58
N LYS A 35 16.48 -2.99 -9.47
CA LYS A 35 17.23 -4.17 -9.05
C LYS A 35 16.83 -4.50 -7.61
N PRO A 36 16.59 -5.79 -7.29
CA PRO A 36 16.84 -6.97 -8.11
C PRO A 36 15.71 -7.29 -9.11
N ARG A 37 16.03 -7.90 -10.25
CA ARG A 37 15.02 -8.44 -11.21
C ARG A 37 14.45 -9.78 -10.77
N THR A 38 15.20 -10.51 -9.95
CA THR A 38 14.80 -11.76 -9.33
C THR A 38 15.45 -11.83 -7.96
N ALA A 39 14.68 -12.21 -6.94
CA ALA A 39 15.19 -12.40 -5.59
C ALA A 39 14.77 -13.78 -5.08
N ARG A 40 15.69 -14.54 -4.49
CA ARG A 40 15.36 -15.79 -3.78
C ARG A 40 14.82 -15.43 -2.41
N LEU A 41 13.63 -15.92 -2.08
CA LEU A 41 12.93 -15.60 -0.83
C LEU A 41 13.04 -16.71 0.21
N TRP A 42 13.04 -17.97 -0.25
CA TRP A 42 13.04 -19.14 0.62
C TRP A 42 13.49 -20.40 -0.13
N SER A 43 13.97 -21.41 0.59
CA SER A 43 14.17 -22.77 0.07
C SER A 43 14.06 -23.83 1.16
N GLY A 44 13.51 -24.98 0.81
CA GLY A 44 13.39 -26.13 1.70
C GLY A 44 12.41 -27.15 1.14
N ASN A 45 12.11 -28.20 1.91
CA ASN A 45 11.22 -29.27 1.45
C ASN A 45 9.74 -28.84 1.51
N ALA A 46 9.34 -28.19 2.61
CA ALA A 46 8.01 -27.61 2.79
C ALA A 46 8.11 -26.34 3.64
N PRO A 47 7.55 -25.20 3.19
CA PRO A 47 7.53 -23.98 3.99
C PRO A 47 6.55 -24.14 5.15
N SER A 48 6.98 -23.73 6.35
CA SER A 48 6.10 -23.55 7.50
C SER A 48 5.13 -22.37 7.28
N VAL A 49 4.16 -22.19 8.18
CA VAL A 49 3.27 -21.03 8.14
C VAL A 49 4.06 -19.71 8.25
N ASP A 50 5.07 -19.68 9.13
CA ASP A 50 5.95 -18.52 9.32
C ASP A 50 6.79 -18.25 8.08
N ASP A 51 7.25 -19.31 7.40
CA ASP A 51 7.96 -19.18 6.12
C ASP A 51 7.06 -18.58 5.05
N LEU A 52 5.79 -19.01 4.96
CA LEU A 52 4.83 -18.46 4.00
C LEU A 52 4.53 -16.99 4.27
N GLU A 53 4.38 -16.61 5.54
CA GLU A 53 4.18 -15.21 5.94
C GLU A 53 5.42 -14.35 5.63
N SER A 54 6.62 -14.88 5.89
CA SER A 54 7.88 -14.24 5.53
C SER A 54 7.99 -14.06 4.01
N ILE A 55 7.76 -15.11 3.21
CA ILE A 55 7.77 -15.06 1.75
C ILE A 55 6.80 -13.99 1.25
N ARG A 56 5.57 -13.97 1.78
CA ARG A 56 4.55 -12.99 1.41
C ARG A 56 4.99 -11.56 1.72
N SER A 57 5.53 -11.33 2.91
CA SER A 57 6.05 -10.03 3.33
C SER A 57 7.20 -9.55 2.45
N GLN A 58 8.10 -10.46 2.06
CA GLN A 58 9.21 -10.15 1.15
C GLN A 58 8.73 -9.82 -0.26
N CYS A 59 7.75 -10.57 -0.80
CA CYS A 59 7.13 -10.24 -2.08
C CYS A 59 6.48 -8.85 -2.06
N GLN A 60 5.74 -8.51 -1.00
CA GLN A 60 5.11 -7.19 -0.86
C GLN A 60 6.13 -6.07 -0.87
N ARG A 61 7.23 -6.23 -0.12
CA ARG A 61 8.32 -5.24 -0.06
C ARG A 61 8.99 -5.06 -1.42
N LEU A 62 9.42 -6.14 -2.08
CA LEU A 62 10.10 -6.02 -3.38
C LEU A 62 9.20 -5.42 -4.45
N GLN A 63 7.94 -5.77 -4.43
CA GLN A 63 6.95 -5.18 -5.32
C GLN A 63 6.73 -3.69 -5.00
N ALA A 64 6.74 -3.29 -3.72
CA ALA A 64 6.66 -1.90 -3.28
C ALA A 64 7.86 -1.08 -3.72
N ASP A 65 9.08 -1.55 -3.44
CA ASP A 65 10.33 -0.88 -3.82
C ASP A 65 10.39 -0.72 -5.35
N MET A 66 9.94 -1.73 -6.08
CA MET A 66 9.85 -1.71 -7.53
C MET A 66 8.87 -0.65 -8.05
N HIS A 67 7.69 -0.55 -7.43
CA HIS A 67 6.70 0.47 -7.76
C HIS A 67 7.16 1.87 -7.35
N GLU A 68 7.79 2.02 -6.19
CA GLU A 68 8.37 3.26 -5.71
C GLU A 68 9.45 3.78 -6.67
N LEU A 69 10.36 2.93 -7.14
CA LEU A 69 11.37 3.33 -8.13
C LEU A 69 10.75 3.66 -9.49
N ALA A 70 9.74 2.89 -9.92
CA ALA A 70 9.03 3.13 -11.17
C ALA A 70 8.23 4.44 -11.17
N MET A 71 7.71 4.81 -10.00
CA MET A 71 6.89 6.00 -9.77
C MET A 71 7.71 7.18 -9.25
N SER A 72 8.95 6.97 -8.81
CA SER A 72 9.91 8.04 -8.52
C SER A 72 10.08 8.89 -9.78
N PRO A 73 10.08 10.23 -9.66
CA PRO A 73 10.08 11.09 -10.82
C PRO A 73 11.33 10.81 -11.65
N ARG A 74 11.15 10.15 -12.80
CA ARG A 74 12.13 10.22 -13.89
C ARG A 74 12.33 11.71 -14.11
N ARG A 75 13.57 12.18 -13.93
CA ARG A 75 14.03 13.58 -13.81
C ARG A 75 13.48 14.60 -14.83
N ASN A 76 12.65 14.22 -15.80
CA ASN A 76 11.85 15.15 -16.58
C ASN A 76 10.74 14.43 -17.35
N ARG A 77 9.46 14.70 -17.06
CA ARG A 77 8.38 14.53 -18.05
C ARG A 77 7.20 15.45 -17.73
N ARG A 78 7.35 16.75 -18.00
CA ARG A 78 6.39 17.75 -18.56
C ARG A 78 4.85 17.65 -18.33
N THR A 79 4.33 16.86 -17.40
CA THR A 79 2.97 16.99 -16.87
C THR A 79 3.13 17.36 -15.41
N GLU A 80 2.80 18.62 -15.10
CA GLU A 80 2.86 19.21 -13.77
C GLU A 80 2.02 18.38 -12.78
N ASN A 81 2.67 17.45 -12.08
CA ASN A 81 2.10 16.96 -10.83
C ASN A 81 2.04 18.15 -9.89
N ARG A 82 0.83 18.68 -9.69
CA ARG A 82 0.61 19.77 -8.75
C ARG A 82 0.96 19.26 -7.35
N SER A 83 1.93 19.89 -6.71
CA SER A 83 2.17 19.72 -5.28
C SER A 83 0.89 20.06 -4.52
N GLY A 84 0.59 19.27 -3.49
CA GLY A 84 -0.60 19.41 -2.69
C GLY A 84 -0.53 18.57 -1.43
N SER A 85 -1.70 18.15 -0.93
CA SER A 85 -1.83 17.37 0.29
C SER A 85 -2.43 16.00 0.00
N ILE A 86 -1.78 14.96 0.51
CA ILE A 86 -2.38 13.65 0.70
C ILE A 86 -3.09 13.64 2.05
N TYR A 87 -4.40 13.41 2.05
CA TYR A 87 -5.22 13.39 3.26
C TYR A 87 -5.69 11.98 3.61
N PHE A 88 -5.91 11.78 4.90
CA PHE A 88 -6.42 10.55 5.49
C PHE A 88 -7.71 10.89 6.25
N ILE A 89 -8.87 10.55 5.67
CA ILE A 89 -10.18 10.82 6.29
C ILE A 89 -10.82 9.51 6.73
N GLN A 90 -11.02 9.34 8.02
CA GLN A 90 -11.66 8.18 8.61
C GLN A 90 -13.19 8.27 8.54
N SER A 91 -13.82 7.14 8.27
CA SER A 91 -15.23 6.85 8.52
C SER A 91 -15.33 5.49 9.19
N ARG A 92 -15.79 5.46 10.45
CA ARG A 92 -15.87 4.24 11.26
C ARG A 92 -14.55 3.44 11.25
N ARG A 93 -14.52 2.27 10.58
CA ARG A 93 -13.36 1.36 10.51
C ARG A 93 -12.51 1.53 9.24
N MET A 94 -12.85 2.51 8.40
CA MET A 94 -12.20 2.74 7.11
C MET A 94 -11.56 4.12 7.06
N VAL A 95 -10.57 4.26 6.19
CA VAL A 95 -9.91 5.52 5.87
C VAL A 95 -9.92 5.72 4.36
N LYS A 96 -10.27 6.92 3.94
CA LYS A 96 -10.07 7.42 2.60
C LYS A 96 -8.67 8.03 2.51
N ILE A 97 -7.87 7.54 1.56
CA ILE A 97 -6.59 8.14 1.21
C ILE A 97 -6.81 8.92 -0.08
N GLY A 98 -6.57 10.22 -0.09
CA GLY A 98 -6.82 11.01 -1.29
C GLY A 98 -5.88 12.20 -1.48
N PHE A 99 -5.77 12.69 -2.71
CA PHE A 99 -5.02 13.90 -3.06
C PHE A 99 -5.92 15.14 -3.18
N THR A 100 -5.39 16.30 -2.79
CA THR A 100 -5.96 17.61 -3.14
C THR A 100 -4.84 18.64 -3.36
N ALA A 101 -5.02 19.52 -4.34
CA ALA A 101 -4.14 20.68 -4.53
C ALA A 101 -4.35 21.79 -3.47
N GLY A 102 -5.43 21.70 -2.67
CA GLY A 102 -5.76 22.66 -1.61
C GLY A 102 -5.51 22.09 -0.21
N LYS A 103 -6.29 22.58 0.77
CA LYS A 103 -6.20 22.10 2.14
C LYS A 103 -7.11 20.88 2.39
N ALA A 104 -6.64 19.94 3.21
CA ALA A 104 -7.36 18.70 3.53
C ALA A 104 -8.70 18.93 4.27
N ASP A 105 -8.78 19.96 5.12
CA ASP A 105 -10.00 20.33 5.86
C ASP A 105 -11.14 20.76 4.93
N GLN A 106 -10.83 21.47 3.84
CA GLN A 106 -11.82 21.83 2.83
C GLN A 106 -12.36 20.59 2.12
N ARG A 107 -11.51 19.59 1.90
CA ARG A 107 -11.93 18.32 1.30
C ARG A 107 -12.80 17.51 2.25
N LEU A 108 -12.47 17.48 3.54
CA LEU A 108 -13.34 16.90 4.58
C LEU A 108 -14.74 17.50 4.54
N ARG A 109 -14.87 18.83 4.58
CA ARG A 109 -16.18 19.51 4.54
C ARG A 109 -17.00 19.12 3.32
N LYS A 110 -16.38 19.09 2.13
CA LYS A 110 -17.05 18.69 0.89
C LYS A 110 -17.51 17.23 0.91
N LEU A 111 -16.70 16.33 1.46
CA LEU A 111 -17.06 14.90 1.56
C LEU A 111 -18.16 14.66 2.61
N GLN A 112 -18.17 15.44 3.70
CA GLN A 112 -19.16 15.32 4.75
C GLN A 112 -20.59 15.58 4.24
N ILE A 113 -20.77 16.50 3.27
CA ILE A 113 -22.08 16.80 2.68
C ILE A 113 -22.75 15.54 2.10
N GLY A 114 -21.96 14.67 1.47
CA GLY A 114 -22.44 13.43 0.87
C GLY A 114 -22.38 12.22 1.80
N SER A 115 -22.04 12.39 3.07
CA SER A 115 -21.88 11.29 4.03
C SER A 115 -22.93 11.38 5.13
N GLY A 116 -23.72 10.32 5.29
CA GLY A 116 -24.67 10.19 6.39
C GLY A 116 -24.02 9.93 7.77
N GLU A 117 -22.69 9.81 7.81
CA GLU A 117 -21.92 9.50 9.01
C GLU A 117 -20.85 10.57 9.22
N PRO A 118 -20.44 10.85 10.47
CA PRO A 118 -19.37 11.81 10.74
C PRO A 118 -18.03 11.29 10.21
N LEU A 119 -17.33 12.16 9.49
CA LEU A 119 -15.99 11.93 8.96
C LEU A 119 -14.96 12.64 9.83
N LEU A 120 -13.81 12.00 10.02
CA LEU A 120 -12.71 12.56 10.80
C LEU A 120 -11.45 12.70 9.93
N LEU A 121 -10.88 13.91 9.86
CA LEU A 121 -9.56 14.09 9.27
C LEU A 121 -8.50 13.62 10.27
N LEU A 122 -7.83 12.52 9.97
CA LEU A 122 -6.72 12.00 10.78
C LEU A 122 -5.46 12.84 10.61
N GLY A 123 -5.26 13.40 9.42
CA GLY A 123 -4.12 14.23 9.10
C GLY A 123 -3.88 14.30 7.59
N SER A 124 -2.84 15.04 7.23
CA SER A 124 -2.35 15.12 5.85
C SER A 124 -0.84 15.26 5.80
N VAL A 125 -0.25 14.83 4.69
CA VAL A 125 1.17 15.01 4.37
C VAL A 125 1.30 15.69 3.00
N GLU A 126 2.38 16.43 2.78
CA GLU A 126 2.68 16.98 1.46
C GLU A 126 2.91 15.84 0.45
N GLY A 127 2.42 16.03 -0.78
CA GLY A 127 2.59 15.06 -1.85
C GLY A 127 1.82 15.44 -3.11
N ASP A 128 1.79 14.51 -4.06
CA ASP A 128 1.11 14.66 -5.34
C ASP A 128 0.25 13.43 -5.67
N GLN A 129 -0.40 13.44 -6.83
CA GLN A 129 -1.20 12.30 -7.30
C GLN A 129 -0.39 11.00 -7.47
N ILE A 130 0.94 11.08 -7.62
CA ILE A 130 1.78 9.89 -7.66
C ILE A 130 1.89 9.29 -6.26
N VAL A 131 2.15 10.12 -5.24
CA VAL A 131 2.19 9.65 -3.84
C VAL A 131 0.87 9.00 -3.42
N GLU A 132 -0.27 9.57 -3.82
CA GLU A 132 -1.59 8.96 -3.61
C GLU A 132 -1.67 7.54 -4.19
N LYS A 133 -1.31 7.38 -5.47
CA LYS A 133 -1.32 6.08 -6.16
C LYS A 133 -0.36 5.08 -5.52
N GLN A 134 0.81 5.54 -5.07
CA GLN A 134 1.77 4.71 -4.35
C GLN A 134 1.17 4.18 -3.04
N LEU A 135 0.48 5.03 -2.28
CA LEU A 135 -0.17 4.64 -1.03
C LEU A 135 -1.35 3.70 -1.26
N HIS A 136 -2.20 3.97 -2.26
CA HIS A 136 -3.28 3.06 -2.64
C HIS A 136 -2.75 1.68 -2.99
N TRP A 137 -1.66 1.63 -3.75
CA TRP A 137 -1.02 0.38 -4.14
C TRP A 137 -0.37 -0.32 -2.92
N ARG A 138 0.37 0.42 -2.10
CA ARG A 138 1.03 -0.08 -0.89
C ARG A 138 0.04 -0.72 0.09
N PHE A 139 -1.16 -0.17 0.20
CA PHE A 139 -2.21 -0.64 1.09
C PHE A 139 -3.33 -1.38 0.37
N LYS A 140 -3.08 -1.90 -0.84
CA LYS A 140 -4.08 -2.64 -1.63
C LYS A 140 -4.72 -3.81 -0.88
N ASN A 141 -3.98 -4.47 0.01
CA ASN A 141 -4.53 -5.57 0.83
C ASN A 141 -5.58 -5.11 1.86
N HIS A 142 -5.62 -3.82 2.17
CA HIS A 142 -6.64 -3.20 3.02
C HIS A 142 -7.70 -2.50 2.19
N HIS A 143 -7.62 -2.52 0.85
CA HIS A 143 -8.58 -1.85 -0.02
C HIS A 143 -9.97 -2.44 0.17
N SER A 144 -10.96 -1.56 0.30
CA SER A 144 -12.37 -1.95 0.36
C SER A 144 -13.03 -1.61 -0.98
N HIS A 145 -13.17 -0.32 -1.28
CA HIS A 145 -13.80 0.15 -2.52
C HIS A 145 -13.41 1.59 -2.85
N GLY A 146 -13.34 1.94 -4.13
CA GLY A 146 -12.93 3.28 -4.56
C GLY A 146 -11.58 3.66 -3.94
N GLU A 147 -11.56 4.73 -3.13
CA GLU A 147 -10.37 5.21 -2.42
C GLU A 147 -10.41 4.89 -0.91
N TRP A 148 -11.25 3.94 -0.48
CA TRP A 148 -11.46 3.56 0.91
C TRP A 148 -10.72 2.26 1.27
N PHE A 149 -10.11 2.25 2.45
CA PHE A 149 -9.28 1.17 2.96
C PHE A 149 -9.64 0.87 4.42
N PHE A 150 -9.63 -0.40 4.84
CA PHE A 150 -9.79 -0.79 6.24
C PHE A 150 -8.60 -0.36 7.08
N ILE A 151 -8.84 0.27 8.24
CA ILE A 151 -7.77 0.69 9.16
C ILE A 151 -7.29 -0.52 9.96
N ALA A 152 -6.44 -1.35 9.35
CA ALA A 152 -5.91 -2.57 9.95
C ALA A 152 -4.43 -2.75 9.65
N GLY A 153 -3.77 -3.63 10.43
CA GLY A 153 -2.39 -4.08 10.21
C GLY A 153 -1.41 -2.96 9.82
N SER A 154 -0.76 -3.13 8.68
CA SER A 154 0.25 -2.20 8.16
C SER A 154 -0.26 -0.78 7.92
N LEU A 155 -1.53 -0.59 7.54
CA LEU A 155 -2.10 0.75 7.32
C LEU A 155 -2.32 1.48 8.65
N ARG A 156 -2.84 0.79 9.68
CA ARG A 156 -2.98 1.37 11.03
C ARG A 156 -1.63 1.79 11.60
N THR A 157 -0.62 0.93 11.49
CA THR A 157 0.74 1.24 11.94
C THR A 157 1.32 2.44 11.20
N TYR A 158 1.09 2.54 9.89
CA TYR A 158 1.55 3.66 9.08
C TYR A 158 0.92 4.99 9.51
N ILE A 159 -0.41 5.02 9.65
CA ILE A 159 -1.16 6.22 10.09
C ILE A 159 -0.70 6.66 11.49
N ASN A 160 -0.59 5.73 12.44
CA ASN A 160 -0.15 6.03 13.79
C ASN A 160 1.28 6.59 13.83
N LYS A 161 2.16 6.13 12.93
CA LYS A 161 3.52 6.66 12.82
C LYS A 161 3.53 8.10 12.29
N LEU A 162 2.62 8.44 11.38
CA LEU A 162 2.55 9.78 10.78
C LEU A 162 1.90 10.82 11.70
N PHE A 163 0.81 10.45 12.38
CA PHE A 163 -0.05 11.42 13.09
C PHE A 163 -0.15 11.17 14.59
N GLY A 164 0.57 10.17 15.11
CA GLY A 164 0.42 9.71 16.49
C GLY A 164 -0.84 8.86 16.70
N LYS A 165 -1.04 8.38 17.93
CA LYS A 165 -2.29 7.72 18.33
C LYS A 165 -3.38 8.80 18.50
N SER A 166 -4.04 9.20 17.40
CA SER A 166 -5.26 10.01 17.53
C SER A 166 -6.33 9.16 18.22
N GLY A 167 -6.97 9.67 19.27
CA GLY A 167 -7.96 8.95 20.10
C GLY A 167 -9.18 8.37 19.35
N ALA A 168 -9.30 8.60 18.05
CA ALA A 168 -10.31 8.02 17.17
C ALA A 168 -9.96 6.64 16.58
N VAL A 169 -8.69 6.22 16.63
CA VAL A 169 -8.27 4.89 16.13
C VAL A 169 -8.64 3.78 17.14
N GLU A 170 -8.87 4.12 18.41
CA GLU A 170 -9.25 3.16 19.48
C GLU A 170 -10.76 2.90 19.58
N GLN A 171 -11.63 3.86 19.24
CA GLN A 171 -13.08 3.68 19.36
C GLN A 171 -13.68 2.66 18.37
N ALA A 172 -12.91 2.24 17.36
CA ALA A 172 -13.34 1.22 16.39
C ALA A 172 -13.26 -0.23 16.92
N GLN A 173 -12.74 -0.46 18.13
CA GLN A 173 -12.58 -1.80 18.72
C GLN A 173 -13.53 -2.12 19.88
N ASN A 174 -14.26 -1.14 20.44
CA ASN A 174 -15.00 -1.30 21.70
C ASN A 174 -16.54 -1.31 21.56
N ASN A 175 -17.09 -1.23 20.35
CA ASN A 175 -18.53 -1.42 20.15
C ASN A 175 -18.78 -2.71 19.38
N PHE A 176 -18.78 -3.83 20.10
CA PHE A 176 -19.79 -4.90 20.11
C PHE A 176 -19.45 -5.87 21.23
#